data_AF-A0A0D1WG78-F1
#
_entry.id   AF-A0A0D1WG78-F1
#
_cell.length_a   1.000
_cell.length_b   1.000
_cell.length_c   1.000
_cell.angle_alpha   90.00
_cell.angle_beta   90.00
_cell.angle_gamma   90.00
#
_symmetry.space_group_name_H-M   'P 1'
#
loop_
_entity.id
_entity.type
_entity.pdbx_description
1 polymer ?
#
loop_
_entity_poly.entity_id
_entity_poly.type
_entity_poly.pdbx_seq_one_letter_code
_entity_poly.pdbx_strand_id
1 'polypeptide(L)'
;MPRSRGLLVDLDTSDRAPHDCKTCKTRRVRCDRTIPECRKCKGRRLECPGYPSGVLLRWMNGGPGRSRLKNPRLDHRSCREGTRSPMQQPSPAYDNHETVSPAAMVSFNPVEFDPLSWPALPLNGLSSSSSSALEDHTARRLLHHYSTILSSKLPWIDSIDNPWRSIILPMATDSPSVLFSVLSMAAEDLTSKLTNASVSNNFSHDATIYRQKAIELLTCDMAKGLTHVGHDSANPEAITMALAAALILCNLEIRQTHSTTWHLHLRTAHAIIQFWETTNHPLGSMSATNVFLIQKFFSMKVFASMSTFVDTEDILAYGLKDQYNSVFLDFLQIMQEITHAQRRKNLEGSTYNVEVKDKCQQLHHKLNTARETVLKCNEAVVANSGTAKCDLQNIVDMFYHAGLIYSHQALMLQCCSDALPTWRDEILSRFDFLNEVDKFCQNLVWPLFIAGTQACADGDKQRAVEVKVRQTVTLSGHWNGLRVLEFLNELWNSGRPGLDWIPLARVWAKSGNKFVVI
;
A
#
# COMPACT_ATOMS: atom_id res chain seq x y z
N MET A 1 65.42 -18.65 -36.41
CA MET A 1 64.22 -19.01 -37.19
C MET A 1 63.14 -19.51 -36.24
N PRO A 2 61.99 -18.83 -36.12
CA PRO A 2 60.93 -19.22 -35.19
C PRO A 2 59.99 -20.25 -35.83
N ARG A 3 59.58 -21.27 -35.05
CA ARG A 3 58.62 -22.29 -35.46
C ARG A 3 57.18 -21.82 -35.20
N SER A 4 56.41 -21.79 -36.28
CA SER A 4 54.96 -22.04 -36.44
C SER A 4 54.02 -21.78 -35.25
N ARG A 5 53.14 -20.77 -35.43
CA ARG A 5 51.89 -20.58 -34.70
C ARG A 5 50.92 -21.74 -35.00
N GLY A 6 50.46 -22.43 -33.96
CA GLY A 6 49.25 -23.25 -33.98
C GLY A 6 48.12 -22.48 -33.29
N LEU A 7 47.05 -22.21 -34.04
CA LEU A 7 45.77 -21.69 -33.54
C LEU A 7 45.18 -22.66 -32.51
N LEU A 8 44.88 -22.18 -31.31
CA LEU A 8 43.89 -22.79 -30.43
C LEU A 8 42.83 -21.73 -30.15
N VAL A 9 41.62 -22.05 -30.58
CA VAL A 9 40.42 -21.22 -30.58
C VAL A 9 40.05 -20.89 -29.13
N ASP A 10 40.15 -19.62 -28.75
CA ASP A 10 39.53 -19.11 -27.52
C ASP A 10 38.02 -19.04 -27.73
N LEU A 11 37.32 -20.02 -27.15
CA LEU A 11 35.86 -20.00 -27.00
C LEU A 11 35.47 -18.96 -25.95
N ASP A 12 34.84 -17.90 -26.44
CA ASP A 12 33.74 -17.14 -25.85
C ASP A 12 33.80 -16.85 -24.33
N THR A 13 34.15 -15.62 -23.98
CA THR A 13 34.16 -15.09 -22.62
C THR A 13 32.77 -14.75 -22.05
N SER A 14 31.68 -15.20 -22.68
CA SER A 14 30.30 -14.92 -22.25
C SER A 14 29.77 -15.83 -21.11
N ASP A 15 30.43 -16.95 -20.83
CA ASP A 15 29.82 -18.07 -20.06
C ASP A 15 30.23 -18.21 -18.58
N ARG A 16 30.79 -17.15 -17.97
CA ARG A 16 31.27 -17.18 -16.57
C ARG A 16 30.71 -16.04 -15.72
N ALA A 17 30.21 -16.39 -14.54
CA ALA A 17 29.70 -15.43 -13.57
C ALA A 17 30.81 -14.57 -12.92
N PRO A 18 30.51 -13.34 -12.47
CA PRO A 18 31.50 -12.44 -11.86
C PRO A 18 31.94 -12.84 -10.45
N HIS A 19 31.15 -13.68 -9.75
CA HIS A 19 31.39 -14.07 -8.37
C HIS A 19 31.26 -15.58 -8.17
N ASP A 20 31.90 -16.10 -7.12
CA ASP A 20 31.78 -17.49 -6.70
C ASP A 20 30.36 -17.76 -6.15
N CYS A 21 29.77 -18.92 -6.49
CA CYS A 21 28.45 -19.26 -5.98
C CYS A 21 28.47 -19.41 -4.44
N LYS A 22 27.33 -19.16 -3.80
CA LYS A 22 27.22 -19.16 -2.32
C LYS A 22 27.64 -20.52 -1.73
N THR A 23 27.29 -21.63 -2.36
CA THR A 23 27.66 -22.98 -1.91
C THR A 23 29.19 -23.20 -1.91
N CYS A 24 29.89 -22.80 -2.98
CA CYS A 24 31.36 -22.88 -3.03
C CYS A 24 32.02 -21.93 -2.01
N LYS A 25 31.45 -20.73 -1.83
CA LYS A 25 31.94 -19.73 -0.86
C LYS A 25 31.81 -20.22 0.58
N THR A 26 30.68 -20.79 0.97
CA THR A 26 30.45 -21.39 2.30
C THR A 26 31.40 -22.57 2.54
N ARG A 27 31.61 -23.40 1.51
CA ARG A 27 32.53 -24.55 1.57
C ARG A 27 34.01 -24.18 1.46
N ARG A 28 34.35 -22.89 1.27
CA ARG A 28 35.72 -22.38 1.10
C ARG A 28 36.51 -23.09 -0.01
N VAL A 29 35.84 -23.43 -1.11
CA VAL A 29 36.46 -24.02 -2.31
C VAL A 29 36.33 -23.07 -3.50
N ARG A 30 37.36 -23.00 -4.36
CA ARG A 30 37.38 -22.13 -5.54
C ARG A 30 36.28 -22.50 -6.54
N CYS A 31 35.36 -21.59 -6.86
CA CYS A 31 34.27 -21.82 -7.82
C CYS A 31 34.78 -21.71 -9.27
N ASP A 32 34.28 -22.57 -10.16
CA ASP A 32 34.57 -22.54 -11.61
C ASP A 32 33.69 -21.52 -12.38
N ARG A 33 32.67 -20.96 -11.72
CA ARG A 33 31.84 -19.84 -12.20
C ARG A 33 31.04 -20.12 -13.49
N THR A 34 30.97 -21.36 -13.95
CA THR A 34 30.10 -21.75 -15.08
C THR A 34 28.63 -21.46 -14.74
N ILE A 35 27.91 -20.81 -15.65
CA ILE A 35 26.48 -20.49 -15.59
C ILE A 35 25.70 -21.62 -16.30
N PRO A 36 24.46 -21.97 -15.87
CA PRO A 36 23.71 -21.47 -14.72
C PRO A 36 24.18 -22.03 -13.37
N GLU A 37 24.87 -23.18 -13.35
CA GLU A 37 25.39 -23.82 -12.14
C GLU A 37 26.87 -24.16 -12.27
N CYS A 38 27.63 -23.98 -11.18
CA CYS A 38 29.05 -24.36 -11.17
C CYS A 38 29.22 -25.88 -11.28
N ARG A 39 30.18 -26.34 -12.09
CA ARG A 39 30.47 -27.77 -12.28
C ARG A 39 30.91 -28.44 -10.98
N LYS A 40 31.48 -27.69 -10.04
CA LYS A 40 31.87 -28.20 -8.70
C LYS A 40 30.70 -28.60 -7.82
N CYS A 41 29.61 -27.85 -7.85
CA CYS A 41 28.39 -28.21 -7.13
C CYS A 41 27.71 -29.39 -7.83
N LYS A 42 27.59 -29.32 -9.16
CA LYS A 42 27.00 -30.39 -9.98
C LYS A 42 27.71 -31.73 -9.82
N GLY A 43 29.05 -31.74 -9.90
CA GLY A 43 29.86 -32.95 -9.76
C GLY A 43 29.81 -33.59 -8.36
N ARG A 44 29.37 -32.85 -7.33
CA ARG A 44 29.17 -33.37 -5.97
C ARG A 44 27.70 -33.52 -5.59
N ARG A 45 26.77 -33.37 -6.54
CA ARG A 45 25.32 -33.38 -6.30
C ARG A 45 24.90 -32.43 -5.18
N LEU A 46 25.51 -31.25 -5.13
CA LEU A 46 25.13 -30.18 -4.21
C LEU A 46 24.29 -29.15 -4.95
N GLU A 47 23.29 -28.59 -4.27
CA GLU A 47 22.45 -27.52 -4.80
C GLU A 47 23.29 -26.25 -5.01
N CYS A 48 23.35 -25.79 -6.26
CA CYS A 48 24.00 -24.55 -6.63
C CYS A 48 22.93 -23.46 -6.75
N PRO A 49 22.97 -22.39 -5.94
CA PRO A 49 21.93 -21.35 -5.96
C PRO A 49 22.04 -20.41 -7.18
N GLY A 50 22.70 -20.86 -8.25
CA GLY A 50 23.07 -20.03 -9.40
C GLY A 50 23.98 -18.85 -9.04
N TYR A 51 23.99 -17.87 -9.95
CA TYR A 51 24.64 -16.58 -9.76
C TYR A 51 23.60 -15.50 -10.00
N PRO A 52 23.53 -14.45 -9.17
CA PRO A 52 22.61 -13.35 -9.40
C PRO A 52 22.98 -12.65 -10.72
N SER A 53 22.21 -12.92 -11.77
CA SER A 53 22.20 -12.17 -13.02
C SER A 53 21.35 -10.92 -12.84
N GLY A 54 21.92 -9.94 -12.15
CA GLY A 54 21.29 -8.65 -11.89
C GLY A 54 22.33 -7.75 -11.23
N VAL A 55 22.46 -6.52 -11.73
CA VAL A 55 23.31 -5.49 -11.12
C VAL A 55 22.87 -5.27 -9.68
N LEU A 56 23.62 -5.81 -8.73
CA LEU A 56 23.41 -5.56 -7.31
C LEU A 56 23.84 -4.11 -7.00
N LEU A 57 22.91 -3.17 -7.09
CA LEU A 57 23.09 -1.82 -6.57
C LEU A 57 23.29 -1.89 -5.05
N ARG A 58 24.52 -1.63 -4.61
CA ARG A 58 24.89 -1.50 -3.20
C ARG A 58 24.71 -0.05 -2.78
N TRP A 59 23.62 0.23 -2.07
CA TRP A 59 23.33 1.54 -1.50
C TRP A 59 24.27 1.83 -0.32
N MET A 60 25.15 2.83 -0.48
CA MET A 60 25.92 3.37 0.63
C MET A 60 25.05 4.35 1.40
N ASN A 61 24.72 4.03 2.66
CA ASN A 61 24.11 4.98 3.58
C ASN A 61 25.10 6.13 3.82
N GLY A 62 24.78 7.32 3.28
CA GLY A 62 25.54 8.53 3.51
C GLY A 62 25.33 9.06 4.93
N GLY A 63 26.38 9.07 5.73
CA GLY A 63 26.48 9.77 7.00
C GLY A 63 27.96 9.99 7.36
N PRO A 64 28.34 11.18 7.87
CA PRO A 64 29.75 11.60 7.95
C PRO A 64 30.51 10.84 9.03
N GLY A 65 31.80 10.63 8.77
CA GLY A 65 32.63 9.67 9.48
C GLY A 65 32.84 9.93 10.98
N ARG A 66 33.11 8.84 11.71
CA ARG A 66 33.88 8.85 12.96
C ARG A 66 34.54 7.50 13.23
N SER A 67 35.87 7.55 13.25
CA SER A 67 36.82 6.85 14.14
C SER A 67 36.55 5.40 14.59
N ARG A 68 37.53 4.54 14.25
CA ARG A 68 37.87 3.28 14.92
C ARG A 68 37.73 3.38 16.45
N LEU A 69 36.91 2.52 17.04
CA LEU A 69 37.03 2.11 18.44
C LEU A 69 36.96 0.58 18.53
N LYS A 70 37.88 0.04 19.31
CA LYS A 70 38.21 -1.38 19.46
C LYS A 70 37.13 -2.12 20.25
N ASN A 71 36.85 -3.36 19.87
CA ASN A 71 36.10 -4.33 20.67
C ASN A 71 36.79 -4.60 22.02
N PRO A 72 36.01 -4.75 23.09
CA PRO A 72 36.27 -5.77 24.10
C PRO A 72 35.26 -6.92 24.01
N ARG A 73 35.80 -8.12 24.17
CA ARG A 73 35.14 -9.42 24.19
C ARG A 73 34.19 -9.53 25.37
N LEU A 74 33.04 -10.19 25.20
CA LEU A 74 32.36 -10.88 26.30
C LEU A 74 31.83 -12.25 25.84
N ASP A 75 32.04 -13.21 26.74
CA ASP A 75 32.11 -14.63 26.54
C ASP A 75 30.77 -15.33 26.32
N HIS A 76 30.85 -16.39 25.51
CA HIS A 76 29.97 -17.55 25.56
C HIS A 76 30.04 -18.23 26.93
N ARG A 77 28.90 -18.40 27.61
CA ARG A 77 28.68 -19.57 28.47
C ARG A 77 27.28 -20.15 28.29
N SER A 78 27.30 -21.46 28.06
CA SER A 78 26.21 -22.37 27.73
C SER A 78 25.31 -22.70 28.92
N CYS A 79 24.06 -23.03 28.56
CA CYS A 79 23.01 -23.77 29.25
C CYS A 79 23.43 -24.76 30.35
N ARG A 80 22.54 -24.93 31.35
CA ARG A 80 22.09 -26.26 31.80
C ARG A 80 20.72 -26.25 32.50
N GLU A 81 20.04 -27.35 32.22
CA GLU A 81 18.67 -27.82 32.51
C GLU A 81 18.17 -27.74 33.96
N GLY A 82 16.84 -27.74 34.10
CA GLY A 82 16.12 -28.01 35.35
C GLY A 82 14.63 -28.31 35.10
N THR A 83 14.34 -29.59 34.93
CA THR A 83 13.02 -30.25 34.78
C THR A 83 12.13 -30.04 36.01
N ARG A 84 10.81 -29.80 35.83
CA ARG A 84 9.67 -30.42 36.57
C ARG A 84 8.32 -29.71 36.33
N SER A 85 7.34 -30.48 35.85
CA SER A 85 5.90 -30.45 36.24
C SER A 85 5.64 -31.76 37.03
N PRO A 86 4.47 -32.05 37.65
CA PRO A 86 3.15 -31.41 37.57
C PRO A 86 2.41 -31.23 38.93
N MET A 87 1.28 -30.50 38.99
CA MET A 87 0.15 -30.91 39.86
C MET A 87 -1.17 -30.20 39.53
N GLN A 88 -2.25 -30.95 39.73
CA GLN A 88 -3.65 -30.71 39.37
C GLN A 88 -4.45 -30.08 40.53
N GLN A 89 -5.39 -29.19 40.16
CA GLN A 89 -6.77 -28.97 40.70
C GLN A 89 -6.97 -28.56 42.19
N PRO A 90 -8.10 -27.92 42.61
CA PRO A 90 -9.48 -28.04 42.05
C PRO A 90 -10.33 -26.76 41.92
N SER A 91 -11.44 -26.90 41.19
CA SER A 91 -12.55 -25.94 41.03
C SER A 91 -13.62 -26.11 42.13
N PRO A 92 -14.45 -25.08 42.40
CA PRO A 92 -15.84 -25.27 42.82
C PRO A 92 -16.83 -24.86 41.72
N ALA A 93 -18.06 -25.34 41.87
CA ALA A 93 -19.09 -25.56 40.86
C ALA A 93 -20.25 -24.54 40.90
N TYR A 94 -21.09 -24.62 39.86
CA TYR A 94 -22.45 -24.06 39.66
C TYR A 94 -22.49 -22.54 39.34
N ASP A 95 -23.25 -22.03 38.37
CA ASP A 95 -24.59 -22.41 37.89
C ASP A 95 -24.84 -22.11 36.40
N ASN A 96 -25.85 -22.81 35.87
CA ASN A 96 -26.35 -22.76 34.50
C ASN A 96 -26.96 -21.40 34.13
N HIS A 97 -26.51 -20.81 33.01
CA HIS A 97 -27.34 -19.91 32.20
C HIS A 97 -27.13 -20.19 30.70
N GLU A 98 -28.21 -20.67 30.09
CA GLU A 98 -28.63 -20.58 28.68
C GLU A 98 -27.56 -20.27 27.63
N THR A 99 -27.16 -21.31 26.90
CA THR A 99 -26.49 -21.22 25.59
C THR A 99 -27.36 -20.46 24.59
N VAL A 100 -27.02 -19.20 24.34
CA VAL A 100 -27.40 -18.48 23.12
C VAL A 100 -26.32 -18.76 22.07
N SER A 101 -26.70 -19.45 20.99
CA SER A 101 -25.83 -19.71 19.83
C SER A 101 -25.34 -18.40 19.18
N PRO A 102 -24.04 -18.23 18.89
CA PRO A 102 -23.55 -17.10 18.11
C PRO A 102 -23.64 -17.44 16.63
N ALA A 103 -24.82 -17.26 16.02
CA ALA A 103 -24.99 -17.40 14.58
C ALA A 103 -26.08 -16.44 14.07
N ALA A 104 -25.76 -15.17 14.07
CA ALA A 104 -26.36 -14.21 13.14
C ALA A 104 -25.22 -13.51 12.39
N MET A 105 -24.46 -14.30 11.64
CA MET A 105 -23.73 -13.76 10.50
C MET A 105 -24.77 -13.21 9.54
N VAL A 106 -24.66 -11.93 9.20
CA VAL A 106 -25.40 -11.35 8.07
C VAL A 106 -25.05 -12.21 6.85
N SER A 107 -26.01 -13.02 6.40
CA SER A 107 -25.88 -13.80 5.18
C SER A 107 -25.85 -12.83 4.01
N PHE A 108 -24.65 -12.41 3.62
CA PHE A 108 -24.45 -11.89 2.27
C PHE A 108 -24.65 -13.07 1.34
N ASN A 109 -25.82 -13.14 0.70
CA ASN A 109 -26.00 -14.01 -0.46
C ASN A 109 -24.94 -13.57 -1.48
N PRO A 110 -23.90 -14.37 -1.77
CA PRO A 110 -23.00 -14.07 -2.86
C PRO A 110 -23.88 -14.07 -4.10
N VAL A 111 -23.92 -12.95 -4.84
CA VAL A 111 -24.43 -13.00 -6.20
C VAL A 111 -23.60 -14.08 -6.89
N GLU A 112 -24.24 -15.17 -7.33
CA GLU A 112 -23.60 -16.20 -8.14
C GLU A 112 -23.07 -15.51 -9.40
N PHE A 113 -21.81 -15.10 -9.36
CA PHE A 113 -21.14 -14.49 -10.48
C PHE A 113 -20.71 -15.64 -11.39
N ASP A 114 -21.50 -15.92 -12.44
CA ASP A 114 -21.12 -16.85 -13.48
C ASP A 114 -20.04 -16.19 -14.37
N PRO A 115 -18.78 -16.65 -14.32
CA PRO A 115 -17.71 -16.07 -15.13
C PRO A 115 -17.98 -16.24 -16.64
N LEU A 116 -18.84 -17.19 -17.03
CA LEU A 116 -19.12 -17.54 -18.42
C LEU A 116 -20.20 -16.66 -19.07
N SER A 117 -20.92 -15.85 -18.30
CA SER A 117 -22.02 -15.02 -18.81
C SER A 117 -21.62 -13.63 -19.32
N TRP A 118 -20.33 -13.29 -19.38
CA TRP A 118 -19.90 -11.98 -19.87
C TRP A 118 -19.85 -11.88 -21.40
N PRO A 119 -20.36 -10.79 -21.99
CA PRO A 119 -20.33 -10.60 -23.44
C PRO A 119 -18.89 -10.44 -23.94
N ALA A 120 -18.59 -11.06 -25.09
CA ALA A 120 -17.32 -10.86 -25.78
C ALA A 120 -17.23 -9.41 -26.31
N LEU A 121 -16.11 -8.73 -26.05
CA LEU A 121 -15.91 -7.35 -26.52
C LEU A 121 -15.57 -7.33 -28.03
N PRO A 122 -16.18 -6.43 -28.81
CA PRO A 122 -15.71 -6.11 -30.16
C PRO A 122 -14.42 -5.28 -30.09
N LEU A 123 -13.34 -5.78 -30.71
CA LEU A 123 -11.99 -5.19 -30.75
C LEU A 123 -11.88 -4.02 -31.75
N ASN A 124 -12.83 -3.08 -31.77
CA ASN A 124 -12.76 -1.95 -32.70
C ASN A 124 -12.05 -0.77 -32.04
N GLY A 125 -10.78 -0.54 -32.39
CA GLY A 125 -10.02 0.66 -32.02
C GLY A 125 -8.63 0.44 -31.42
N LEU A 126 -8.15 -0.80 -31.30
CA LEU A 126 -6.78 -1.06 -30.83
C LEU A 126 -5.79 -0.80 -31.96
N SER A 127 -4.77 0.02 -31.69
CA SER A 127 -3.63 0.24 -32.57
C SER A 127 -2.86 -1.06 -32.79
N SER A 128 -2.23 -1.19 -33.96
CA SER A 128 -1.47 -2.37 -34.43
C SER A 128 -0.17 -2.66 -33.64
N SER A 129 0.08 -1.92 -32.56
CA SER A 129 1.22 -2.06 -31.64
C SER A 129 0.84 -2.73 -30.31
N SER A 130 -0.37 -3.27 -30.20
CA SER A 130 -0.88 -3.94 -29.00
C SER A 130 -0.02 -5.14 -28.61
N SER A 131 0.31 -5.24 -27.31
CA SER A 131 1.05 -6.39 -26.75
C SER A 131 0.37 -7.70 -27.11
N SER A 132 1.13 -8.73 -27.52
CA SER A 132 0.61 -10.09 -27.80
C SER A 132 -0.22 -10.69 -26.67
N ALA A 133 -0.12 -10.13 -25.46
CA ALA A 133 -0.98 -10.46 -24.33
C ALA A 133 -2.47 -10.17 -24.56
N LEU A 134 -2.84 -9.18 -25.39
CA LEU A 134 -4.24 -8.86 -25.67
C LEU A 134 -4.91 -9.82 -26.66
N GLU A 135 -4.15 -10.71 -27.28
CA GLU A 135 -4.69 -11.82 -28.09
C GLU A 135 -5.39 -12.86 -27.19
N ASP A 136 -4.90 -13.01 -25.95
CA ASP A 136 -5.49 -13.90 -24.95
C ASP A 136 -6.91 -13.43 -24.53
N HIS A 137 -7.84 -14.38 -24.51
CA HIS A 137 -9.22 -14.13 -24.13
C HIS A 137 -9.34 -13.84 -22.62
N THR A 138 -8.51 -14.47 -21.78
CA THR A 138 -8.51 -14.21 -20.34
C THR A 138 -8.04 -12.80 -20.04
N ALA A 139 -6.92 -12.35 -20.65
CA ALA A 139 -6.46 -10.97 -20.55
C ALA A 139 -7.53 -9.94 -20.94
N ARG A 140 -8.26 -10.17 -22.04
CA ARG A 140 -9.35 -9.27 -22.47
C ARG A 140 -10.50 -9.20 -21.47
N ARG A 141 -10.88 -10.34 -20.86
CA ARG A 141 -11.91 -10.38 -19.81
C ARG A 141 -11.48 -9.64 -18.54
N LEU A 142 -10.22 -9.80 -18.15
CA LEU A 142 -9.64 -9.09 -17.02
C LEU A 142 -9.59 -7.59 -17.26
N LEU A 143 -9.23 -7.15 -18.47
CA LEU A 143 -9.25 -5.74 -18.84
C LEU A 143 -10.68 -5.18 -18.86
N HIS A 144 -11.66 -5.96 -19.33
CA HIS A 144 -13.07 -5.58 -19.25
C HIS A 144 -13.53 -5.41 -17.80
N HIS A 145 -13.26 -6.39 -16.94
CA HIS A 145 -13.54 -6.32 -15.50
C HIS A 145 -12.89 -5.09 -14.85
N TYR A 146 -11.63 -4.82 -15.20
CA TYR A 146 -10.95 -3.62 -14.72
C TYR A 146 -11.70 -2.35 -15.12
N SER A 147 -12.03 -2.20 -16.41
CA SER A 147 -12.64 -0.97 -16.95
C SER A 147 -14.06 -0.69 -16.44
N THR A 148 -14.79 -1.75 -16.07
CA THR A 148 -16.21 -1.68 -15.70
C THR A 148 -16.43 -1.69 -14.19
N ILE A 149 -15.70 -2.53 -13.46
CA ILE A 149 -15.94 -2.79 -12.03
C ILE A 149 -14.80 -2.29 -11.16
N LEU A 150 -13.55 -2.57 -11.50
CA LEU A 150 -12.45 -2.27 -10.58
C LEU A 150 -12.09 -0.78 -10.59
N SER A 151 -12.07 -0.15 -11.76
CA SER A 151 -11.70 1.25 -11.91
C SER A 151 -12.63 2.20 -11.14
N SER A 152 -13.89 1.82 -10.90
CA SER A 152 -14.82 2.62 -10.10
C SER A 152 -14.50 2.63 -8.60
N LYS A 153 -13.72 1.66 -8.12
CA LYS A 153 -13.35 1.49 -6.70
C LYS A 153 -11.97 2.06 -6.33
N LEU A 154 -11.27 2.66 -7.29
CA LEU A 154 -9.93 3.22 -7.13
C LEU A 154 -9.87 4.75 -6.88
N PRO A 155 -10.79 5.58 -7.40
CA PRO A 155 -10.84 7.01 -7.07
C PRO A 155 -11.60 7.25 -5.75
N TRP A 156 -11.51 8.47 -5.24
CA TRP A 156 -12.33 8.94 -4.11
C TRP A 156 -13.83 8.88 -4.42
N ILE A 157 -14.20 9.31 -5.62
CA ILE A 157 -15.58 9.31 -6.13
C ILE A 157 -15.49 8.88 -7.60
N ASP A 158 -16.29 7.89 -8.00
CA ASP A 158 -16.36 7.51 -9.41
C ASP A 158 -17.19 8.54 -10.18
N SER A 159 -16.63 9.06 -11.28
CA SER A 159 -17.28 10.00 -12.18
C SER A 159 -17.04 9.60 -13.64
N ILE A 160 -17.67 10.33 -14.57
CA ILE A 160 -17.43 10.13 -16.00
C ILE A 160 -15.96 10.41 -16.38
N ASP A 161 -15.32 11.34 -15.67
CA ASP A 161 -13.93 11.74 -15.85
C ASP A 161 -12.96 10.92 -14.97
N ASN A 162 -13.20 9.62 -14.84
CA ASN A 162 -12.36 8.75 -14.02
C ASN A 162 -10.98 8.52 -14.67
N PRO A 163 -9.87 9.00 -14.07
CA PRO A 163 -8.51 8.85 -14.62
C PRO A 163 -8.02 7.40 -14.68
N TRP A 164 -8.57 6.50 -13.87
CA TRP A 164 -8.28 5.06 -13.97
C TRP A 164 -8.81 4.45 -15.28
N ARG A 165 -9.79 5.10 -15.92
CA ARG A 165 -10.27 4.75 -17.25
C ARG A 165 -9.60 5.60 -18.33
N SER A 166 -9.63 6.92 -18.20
CA SER A 166 -9.18 7.83 -19.27
C SER A 166 -7.67 7.95 -19.41
N ILE A 167 -6.90 7.62 -18.36
CA ILE A 167 -5.43 7.73 -18.35
C ILE A 167 -4.79 6.33 -18.27
N ILE A 168 -5.19 5.51 -17.29
CA ILE A 168 -4.52 4.21 -17.07
C ILE A 168 -4.85 3.19 -18.17
N LEU A 169 -6.05 3.15 -18.74
CA LEU A 169 -6.37 2.19 -19.81
C LEU A 169 -5.55 2.45 -21.09
N PRO A 170 -5.46 3.70 -21.62
CA PRO A 170 -4.53 3.98 -22.72
C PRO A 170 -3.07 3.65 -22.38
N MET A 171 -2.62 3.97 -21.15
CA MET A 171 -1.26 3.59 -20.74
C MET A 171 -1.05 2.06 -20.73
N ALA A 172 -2.09 1.28 -20.41
CA ALA A 172 -2.04 -0.18 -20.47
C ALA A 172 -2.00 -0.72 -21.91
N THR A 173 -2.55 -0.02 -22.91
CA THR A 173 -2.40 -0.44 -24.31
C THR A 173 -1.00 -0.18 -24.83
N ASP A 174 -0.35 0.88 -24.34
CA ASP A 174 0.95 1.35 -24.84
C ASP A 174 2.14 0.75 -24.07
N SER A 175 1.95 0.38 -22.80
CA SER A 175 3.01 -0.15 -21.94
C SER A 175 2.70 -1.54 -21.40
N PRO A 176 3.53 -2.55 -21.71
CA PRO A 176 3.42 -3.88 -21.13
C PRO A 176 3.51 -3.92 -19.60
N SER A 177 4.35 -3.09 -18.97
CA SER A 177 4.48 -3.06 -17.50
C SER A 177 3.18 -2.58 -16.83
N VAL A 178 2.53 -1.57 -17.42
CA VAL A 178 1.22 -1.07 -16.99
C VAL A 178 0.15 -2.13 -17.24
N LEU A 179 0.12 -2.74 -18.44
CA LEU A 179 -0.83 -3.80 -18.80
C LEU A 179 -0.83 -4.95 -17.79
N PHE A 180 0.34 -5.54 -17.54
CA PHE A 180 0.43 -6.69 -16.64
C PHE A 180 0.12 -6.30 -15.18
N SER A 181 0.39 -5.05 -14.78
CA SER A 181 -0.03 -4.54 -13.47
C SER A 181 -1.56 -4.50 -13.36
N VAL A 182 -2.24 -3.99 -14.40
CA VAL A 182 -3.72 -3.93 -14.47
C VAL A 182 -4.33 -5.33 -14.47
N LEU A 183 -3.81 -6.23 -15.31
CA LEU A 183 -4.30 -7.61 -15.41
C LEU A 183 -4.14 -8.37 -14.09
N SER A 184 -2.99 -8.22 -13.41
CA SER A 184 -2.77 -8.82 -12.10
C SER A 184 -3.77 -8.32 -11.06
N MET A 185 -4.02 -7.00 -11.02
CA MET A 185 -4.98 -6.42 -10.08
C MET A 185 -6.43 -6.85 -10.34
N ALA A 186 -6.82 -6.96 -11.61
CA ALA A 186 -8.13 -7.47 -12.00
C ALA A 186 -8.31 -8.95 -11.63
N ALA A 187 -7.29 -9.77 -11.86
CA ALA A 187 -7.33 -11.21 -11.55
C ALA A 187 -7.40 -11.46 -10.03
N GLU A 188 -6.65 -10.69 -9.24
CA GLU A 188 -6.70 -10.74 -7.78
C GLU A 188 -8.08 -10.34 -7.25
N ASP A 189 -8.65 -9.26 -7.78
CA ASP A 189 -10.00 -8.82 -7.39
C ASP A 189 -11.07 -9.88 -7.67
N LEU A 190 -11.01 -10.54 -8.84
CA LEU A 190 -11.93 -11.65 -9.16
C LEU A 190 -11.72 -12.86 -8.25
N THR A 191 -10.47 -13.22 -7.97
CA THR A 191 -10.13 -14.34 -7.08
C THR A 191 -10.87 -14.23 -5.74
N SER A 192 -10.91 -13.01 -5.18
CA SER A 192 -11.56 -12.73 -3.88
C SER A 192 -13.10 -12.79 -3.90
N LYS A 193 -13.72 -12.74 -5.08
CA LYS A 193 -15.19 -12.71 -5.25
C LYS A 193 -15.79 -14.04 -5.72
N LEU A 194 -14.96 -14.94 -6.22
CA LEU A 194 -15.40 -16.22 -6.77
C LEU A 194 -15.59 -17.27 -5.68
N THR A 195 -16.74 -17.93 -5.69
CA THR A 195 -17.06 -19.05 -4.79
C THR A 195 -16.52 -20.39 -5.29
N ASN A 196 -16.34 -20.54 -6.61
CA ASN A 196 -15.80 -21.76 -7.21
C ASN A 196 -14.27 -21.82 -7.02
N ALA A 197 -13.83 -22.76 -6.19
CA ALA A 197 -12.41 -22.93 -5.85
C ALA A 197 -11.51 -23.18 -7.07
N SER A 198 -11.95 -23.97 -8.05
CA SER A 198 -11.13 -24.27 -9.23
C SER A 198 -10.91 -23.03 -10.10
N VAL A 199 -11.96 -22.23 -10.31
CA VAL A 199 -11.87 -21.01 -11.12
C VAL A 199 -11.09 -19.93 -10.36
N SER A 200 -11.32 -19.80 -9.05
CA SER A 200 -10.57 -18.90 -8.18
C SER A 200 -9.06 -19.22 -8.20
N ASN A 201 -8.69 -20.50 -8.12
CA ASN A 201 -7.28 -20.93 -8.22
C ASN A 201 -6.63 -20.56 -9.55
N ASN A 202 -7.37 -20.65 -10.68
CA ASN A 202 -6.84 -20.26 -11.98
C ASN A 202 -6.54 -18.75 -12.03
N PHE A 203 -7.48 -17.91 -11.58
CA PHE A 203 -7.24 -16.46 -11.54
C PHE A 203 -6.15 -16.06 -10.54
N SER A 204 -6.01 -16.78 -9.43
CA SER A 204 -4.91 -16.58 -8.48
C SER A 204 -3.54 -16.89 -9.11
N HIS A 205 -3.48 -17.97 -9.91
CA HIS A 205 -2.28 -18.32 -10.67
C HIS A 205 -1.95 -17.26 -11.72
N ASP A 206 -2.94 -16.83 -12.51
CA ASP A 206 -2.78 -15.78 -13.51
C ASP A 206 -2.34 -14.45 -12.89
N ALA A 207 -2.95 -14.06 -11.76
CA ALA A 207 -2.58 -12.87 -11.01
C ALA A 207 -1.09 -12.88 -10.63
N THR A 208 -0.58 -14.04 -10.20
CA THR A 208 0.83 -14.23 -9.83
C THR A 208 1.76 -14.11 -11.03
N ILE A 209 1.42 -14.74 -12.16
CA ILE A 209 2.21 -14.66 -13.41
C ILE A 209 2.28 -13.21 -13.91
N TYR A 210 1.13 -12.54 -13.99
CA TYR A 210 1.08 -11.15 -14.44
C TYR A 210 1.84 -10.22 -13.50
N ARG A 211 1.75 -10.43 -12.18
CA ARG A 211 2.52 -9.67 -11.18
C ARG A 211 4.01 -9.80 -11.40
N GLN A 212 4.51 -11.02 -11.55
CA GLN A 212 5.93 -11.28 -11.78
C GLN A 212 6.43 -10.58 -13.05
N LYS A 213 5.67 -10.72 -14.14
CA LYS A 213 5.98 -10.06 -15.42
C LYS A 213 5.96 -8.54 -15.33
N ALA A 214 5.00 -7.97 -14.60
CA ALA A 214 4.91 -6.53 -14.36
C ALA A 214 6.14 -6.00 -13.61
N ILE A 215 6.62 -6.71 -12.58
CA ILE A 215 7.81 -6.33 -11.80
C ILE A 215 9.08 -6.40 -12.66
N GLU A 216 9.23 -7.44 -13.47
CA GLU A 216 10.36 -7.60 -14.40
C GLU A 216 10.40 -6.43 -15.40
N LEU A 217 9.27 -6.12 -16.04
CA LEU A 217 9.16 -5.04 -17.01
C LEU A 217 9.33 -3.66 -16.37
N LEU A 218 8.76 -3.44 -15.18
CA LEU A 218 8.97 -2.20 -14.42
C LEU A 218 10.45 -1.97 -14.14
N THR A 219 11.20 -3.02 -13.77
CA THR A 219 12.64 -2.91 -13.53
C THR A 219 13.39 -2.54 -14.81
N CYS A 220 12.99 -3.09 -15.97
CA CYS A 220 13.53 -2.71 -17.26
C CYS A 220 13.20 -1.26 -17.64
N ASP A 221 11.96 -0.81 -17.43
CA ASP A 221 11.51 0.55 -17.75
C ASP A 221 12.23 1.58 -16.88
N MET A 222 12.40 1.27 -15.59
CA MET A 222 13.24 2.07 -14.69
C MET A 222 14.69 2.12 -15.17
N ALA A 223 15.28 0.99 -15.56
CA ALA A 223 16.65 0.98 -16.07
C ALA A 223 16.80 1.86 -17.32
N LYS A 224 15.86 1.76 -18.28
CA LYS A 224 15.85 2.60 -19.50
C LYS A 224 15.64 4.08 -19.19
N GLY A 225 14.75 4.40 -18.25
CA GLY A 225 14.44 5.78 -17.87
C GLY A 225 15.53 6.45 -17.04
N LEU A 226 16.28 5.68 -16.23
CA LEU A 226 17.30 6.16 -15.30
C LEU A 226 18.73 6.10 -15.85
N THR A 227 18.99 5.45 -16.99
CA THR A 227 20.33 5.42 -17.60
C THR A 227 20.69 6.79 -18.17
N HIS A 228 21.34 7.60 -17.34
CA HIS A 228 21.85 8.94 -17.64
C HIS A 228 23.27 8.92 -18.27
N VAL A 229 23.63 7.89 -19.05
CA VAL A 229 25.00 7.73 -19.55
C VAL A 229 25.10 8.13 -21.02
N GLY A 230 25.20 9.44 -21.23
CA GLY A 230 25.70 10.05 -22.46
C GLY A 230 24.63 10.57 -23.42
N HIS A 231 24.55 11.90 -23.54
CA HIS A 231 23.94 12.73 -24.60
C HIS A 231 22.50 12.46 -25.11
N ASP A 232 21.89 11.30 -24.83
CA ASP A 232 20.51 10.99 -25.12
C ASP A 232 19.64 11.36 -23.90
N SER A 233 18.68 12.26 -24.14
CA SER A 233 17.71 12.74 -23.17
C SER A 233 16.99 11.58 -22.48
N ALA A 234 16.88 11.62 -21.15
CA ALA A 234 16.02 10.71 -20.38
C ALA A 234 14.65 10.58 -21.06
N ASN A 235 14.16 9.35 -21.28
CA ASN A 235 12.85 9.12 -21.89
C ASN A 235 11.74 9.42 -20.85
N PRO A 236 11.05 10.57 -20.91
CA PRO A 236 10.10 10.97 -19.87
C PRO A 236 8.85 10.07 -19.86
N GLU A 237 8.52 9.48 -21.00
CA GLU A 237 7.40 8.57 -21.16
C GLU A 237 7.65 7.26 -20.41
N ALA A 238 8.85 6.68 -20.54
CA ALA A 238 9.22 5.45 -19.82
C ALA A 238 9.16 5.62 -18.29
N ILE A 239 9.57 6.79 -17.79
CA ILE A 239 9.50 7.14 -16.36
C ILE A 239 8.04 7.27 -15.91
N THR A 240 7.19 7.91 -16.73
CA THR A 240 5.76 8.07 -16.45
C THR A 240 5.05 6.72 -16.41
N MET A 241 5.36 5.81 -17.35
CA MET A 241 4.83 4.45 -17.37
C MET A 241 5.32 3.63 -16.16
N ALA A 242 6.59 3.75 -15.79
CA ALA A 242 7.15 3.10 -14.60
C ALA A 242 6.47 3.59 -13.31
N LEU A 243 6.18 4.88 -13.19
CA LEU A 243 5.45 5.45 -12.07
C LEU A 243 4.02 4.88 -11.99
N ALA A 244 3.30 4.83 -13.11
CA ALA A 244 1.96 4.25 -13.16
C ALA A 244 1.95 2.77 -12.76
N ALA A 245 2.86 1.96 -13.31
CA ALA A 245 2.98 0.55 -12.96
C ALA A 245 3.30 0.37 -11.46
N ALA A 246 4.23 1.15 -10.90
CA ALA A 246 4.53 1.11 -9.47
C ALA A 246 3.31 1.46 -8.59
N LEU A 247 2.52 2.47 -8.97
CA LEU A 247 1.32 2.84 -8.23
C LEU A 247 0.21 1.80 -8.35
N ILE A 248 0.01 1.18 -9.52
CA ILE A 248 -0.97 0.10 -9.71
C ILE A 248 -0.57 -1.12 -8.87
N LEU A 249 0.70 -1.53 -8.92
CA LEU A 249 1.21 -2.62 -8.07
C LEU A 249 1.06 -2.30 -6.59
N CYS A 250 1.29 -1.05 -6.18
CA CYS A 250 1.04 -0.64 -4.80
C CYS A 250 -0.44 -0.81 -4.40
N ASN A 251 -1.39 -0.40 -5.26
CA ASN A 251 -2.82 -0.60 -5.01
C ASN A 251 -3.18 -2.09 -4.97
N LEU A 252 -2.66 -2.91 -5.89
CA LEU A 252 -2.82 -4.36 -5.90
C LEU A 252 -2.40 -4.99 -4.56
N GLU A 253 -1.24 -4.63 -4.02
CA GLU A 253 -0.74 -5.19 -2.76
C GLU A 253 -1.61 -4.80 -1.55
N ILE A 254 -2.28 -3.63 -1.58
CA ILE A 254 -3.25 -3.23 -0.54
C ILE A 254 -4.52 -4.09 -0.57
N ARG A 255 -4.82 -4.70 -1.72
CA ARG A 255 -5.94 -5.65 -1.84
C ARG A 255 -5.63 -7.01 -1.24
N GLN A 256 -4.41 -7.27 -0.79
CA GLN A 256 -4.07 -8.55 -0.15
C GLN A 256 -4.00 -8.38 1.37
N THR A 257 -4.54 -9.33 2.13
CA THR A 257 -4.66 -9.24 3.60
C THR A 257 -3.33 -9.06 4.31
N HIS A 258 -2.32 -9.86 3.95
CA HIS A 258 -1.05 -9.90 4.67
C HIS A 258 0.13 -9.37 3.84
N SER A 259 -0.13 -8.75 2.70
CA SER A 259 0.97 -8.18 1.93
C SER A 259 1.58 -7.00 2.67
N THR A 260 2.91 -7.03 2.76
CA THR A 260 3.69 -5.86 3.15
C THR A 260 4.34 -5.22 1.94
N THR A 261 4.37 -5.85 0.77
CA THR A 261 5.13 -5.42 -0.43
C THR A 261 4.72 -4.05 -0.97
N TRP A 262 3.49 -3.59 -0.67
CA TRP A 262 2.99 -2.26 -1.04
C TRP A 262 3.99 -1.13 -0.72
N HIS A 263 4.71 -1.22 0.41
CA HIS A 263 5.68 -0.18 0.81
C HIS A 263 6.90 -0.11 -0.12
N LEU A 264 7.29 -1.24 -0.73
CA LEU A 264 8.39 -1.28 -1.70
C LEU A 264 7.97 -0.56 -2.98
N HIS A 265 6.76 -0.83 -3.48
CA HIS A 265 6.22 -0.13 -4.65
C HIS A 265 6.04 1.37 -4.39
N LEU A 266 5.58 1.74 -3.19
CA LEU A 266 5.46 3.14 -2.81
C LEU A 266 6.83 3.84 -2.72
N ARG A 267 7.85 3.16 -2.20
CA ARG A 267 9.23 3.65 -2.19
C ARG A 267 9.83 3.76 -3.59
N THR A 268 9.50 2.82 -4.49
CA THR A 268 9.87 2.90 -5.91
C THR A 268 9.25 4.13 -6.57
N ALA A 269 7.95 4.36 -6.39
CA ALA A 269 7.27 5.56 -6.88
C ALA A 269 7.91 6.83 -6.32
N HIS A 270 8.26 6.85 -5.03
CA HIS A 270 8.94 7.98 -4.40
C HIS A 270 10.28 8.31 -5.08
N ALA A 271 11.12 7.30 -5.30
CA ALA A 271 12.42 7.47 -5.96
C ALA A 271 12.28 7.95 -7.41
N ILE A 272 11.25 7.49 -8.13
CA ILE A 272 10.96 7.94 -9.50
C ILE A 272 10.59 9.42 -9.51
N ILE A 273 9.72 9.87 -8.60
CA ILE A 273 9.29 11.28 -8.55
C ILE A 273 10.47 12.17 -8.14
N GLN A 274 11.27 11.78 -7.14
CA GLN A 274 12.47 12.51 -6.76
C GLN A 274 13.46 12.68 -7.91
N PHE A 275 13.72 11.60 -8.66
CA PHE A 275 14.56 11.66 -9.86
C PHE A 275 13.99 12.68 -10.86
N TRP A 276 12.69 12.60 -11.12
CA TRP A 276 12.02 13.45 -12.08
C TRP A 276 12.10 14.95 -11.71
N GLU A 277 11.96 15.30 -10.43
CA GLU A 277 12.14 16.67 -9.92
C GLU A 277 13.58 17.18 -10.06
N THR A 278 14.58 16.31 -9.91
CA THR A 278 15.99 16.70 -10.04
C THR A 278 16.45 16.88 -11.48
N THR A 279 15.83 16.18 -12.43
CA THR A 279 16.25 16.18 -13.85
C THR A 279 15.50 17.21 -14.69
N ASN A 280 14.26 17.56 -14.33
CA ASN A 280 13.49 18.58 -15.05
C ASN A 280 13.38 19.88 -14.23
N HIS A 281 13.65 21.03 -14.87
CA HIS A 281 13.38 22.36 -14.29
C HIS A 281 11.97 22.42 -13.66
N PRO A 282 11.77 23.21 -12.57
CA PRO A 282 10.60 23.13 -11.70
C PRO A 282 9.30 23.15 -12.50
N LEU A 283 8.61 22.00 -12.50
CA LEU A 283 7.24 21.74 -13.00
C LEU A 283 6.71 22.81 -13.99
N GLY A 284 7.31 22.91 -15.19
CA GLY A 284 6.62 23.50 -16.33
C GLY A 284 5.36 22.68 -16.64
N SER A 285 4.26 23.34 -17.09
CA SER A 285 2.91 22.79 -17.33
C SER A 285 2.80 21.26 -17.24
N MET A 286 2.44 20.74 -16.06
CA MET A 286 2.25 19.31 -15.87
C MET A 286 1.11 18.79 -16.75
N SER A 287 1.35 17.68 -17.46
CA SER A 287 0.27 16.96 -18.13
C SER A 287 -0.76 16.45 -17.11
N ALA A 288 -2.01 16.26 -17.53
CA ALA A 288 -3.06 15.71 -16.67
C ALA A 288 -2.66 14.33 -16.09
N THR A 289 -1.96 13.50 -16.87
CA THR A 289 -1.38 12.22 -16.45
C THR A 289 -0.47 12.38 -15.24
N ASN A 290 0.47 13.31 -15.34
CA ASN A 290 1.45 13.55 -14.31
C ASN A 290 0.83 14.06 -13.01
N VAL A 291 -0.12 14.98 -13.12
CA VAL A 291 -0.89 15.49 -11.98
C VAL A 291 -1.60 14.35 -11.28
N PHE A 292 -2.31 13.50 -12.04
CA PHE A 292 -3.03 12.35 -11.49
C PHE A 292 -2.10 11.37 -10.76
N LEU A 293 -0.97 10.99 -11.37
CA LEU A 293 -0.03 10.05 -10.75
C LEU A 293 0.60 10.61 -9.48
N ILE A 294 0.98 11.90 -9.47
CA ILE A 294 1.49 12.57 -8.26
C ILE A 294 0.41 12.64 -7.18
N GLN A 295 -0.82 13.01 -7.52
CA GLN A 295 -1.93 13.05 -6.56
C GLN A 295 -2.20 11.66 -5.95
N LYS A 296 -2.17 10.60 -6.77
CA LYS A 296 -2.36 9.22 -6.28
C LYS A 296 -1.20 8.80 -5.37
N PHE A 297 0.05 9.07 -5.75
CA PHE A 297 1.21 8.84 -4.91
C PHE A 297 1.09 9.57 -3.57
N PHE A 298 0.75 10.86 -3.60
CA PHE A 298 0.59 11.70 -2.43
C PHE A 298 -0.43 11.11 -1.45
N SER A 299 -1.64 10.78 -1.94
CA SER A 299 -2.69 10.16 -1.11
C SER A 299 -2.20 8.88 -0.42
N MET A 300 -1.59 7.96 -1.16
CA MET A 300 -1.07 6.71 -0.60
C MET A 300 0.05 6.94 0.43
N LYS A 301 0.92 7.93 0.18
CA LYS A 301 2.01 8.28 1.09
C LYS A 301 1.50 8.91 2.39
N VAL A 302 0.49 9.78 2.32
CA VAL A 302 -0.16 10.35 3.51
C VAL A 302 -0.75 9.24 4.38
N PHE A 303 -1.56 8.35 3.82
CA PHE A 303 -2.13 7.21 4.54
C PHE A 303 -1.07 6.27 5.15
N ALA A 304 -0.03 5.95 4.38
CA ALA A 304 1.12 5.18 4.89
C ALA A 304 1.84 5.90 6.04
N SER A 305 2.01 7.22 5.96
CA SER A 305 2.67 8.01 6.99
C SER A 305 1.89 8.05 8.31
N MET A 306 0.55 8.04 8.25
CA MET A 306 -0.33 8.06 9.43
C MET A 306 -0.32 6.72 10.19
N SER A 307 0.02 5.62 9.53
CA SER A 307 -0.18 4.25 10.02
C SER A 307 1.11 3.45 10.26
N THR A 308 2.19 3.70 9.51
CA THR A 308 3.40 2.87 9.61
C THR A 308 4.49 3.41 10.53
N PHE A 309 4.56 4.72 10.80
CA PHE A 309 5.54 5.30 11.75
C PHE A 309 7.03 5.00 11.47
N VAL A 310 7.40 4.43 10.31
CA VAL A 310 8.78 4.04 9.95
C VAL A 310 9.49 5.08 9.10
N ASP A 311 8.79 5.74 8.17
CA ASP A 311 9.39 6.71 7.26
C ASP A 311 9.27 8.13 7.82
N THR A 312 10.41 8.79 8.01
CA THR A 312 10.53 10.23 8.33
C THR A 312 10.98 11.06 7.13
N GLU A 313 10.97 10.49 5.93
CA GLU A 313 11.32 11.23 4.70
C GLU A 313 10.31 12.38 4.53
N ASP A 314 10.83 13.60 4.38
CA ASP A 314 10.03 14.80 4.21
C ASP A 314 9.23 14.68 2.90
N ILE A 315 7.91 14.57 3.03
CA ILE A 315 6.95 14.67 1.93
C ILE A 315 6.71 16.16 1.61
N LEU A 316 7.68 17.03 1.92
CA LEU A 316 7.50 18.47 1.83
C LEU A 316 7.35 18.85 0.35
N ALA A 317 6.09 19.05 -0.02
CA ALA A 317 5.65 19.76 -1.20
C ALA A 317 6.18 19.20 -2.54
N TYR A 318 5.79 17.97 -2.88
CA TYR A 318 5.49 17.69 -4.30
C TYR A 318 4.52 18.79 -4.73
N GLY A 319 4.92 19.65 -5.67
CA GLY A 319 4.28 20.93 -6.01
C GLY A 319 2.85 20.85 -6.56
N LEU A 320 1.95 20.15 -5.86
CA LEU A 320 0.50 20.21 -5.98
C LEU A 320 0.07 21.58 -5.48
N LYS A 321 0.30 22.59 -6.33
CA LYS A 321 -0.28 23.93 -6.16
C LYS A 321 -1.80 23.82 -6.18
N ASP A 322 -2.49 24.78 -5.56
CA ASP A 322 -3.96 24.92 -5.48
C ASP A 322 -4.71 24.81 -6.81
N GLN A 323 -3.99 24.85 -7.95
CA GLN A 323 -4.53 24.70 -9.30
C GLN A 323 -4.99 23.27 -9.66
N TYR A 324 -4.67 22.26 -8.86
CA TYR A 324 -5.03 20.86 -9.14
C TYR A 324 -6.12 20.36 -8.18
N ASN A 325 -7.37 20.74 -8.46
CA ASN A 325 -8.55 20.39 -7.66
C ASN A 325 -8.71 18.87 -7.52
N SER A 326 -8.46 18.33 -6.32
CA SER A 326 -8.86 16.97 -5.94
C SER A 326 -9.71 17.03 -4.68
N VAL A 327 -10.82 16.28 -4.70
CA VAL A 327 -11.96 16.39 -3.79
C VAL A 327 -11.58 16.23 -2.31
N PHE A 328 -10.48 15.54 -1.98
CA PHE A 328 -10.02 15.33 -0.60
C PHE A 328 -8.58 15.82 -0.34
N LEU A 329 -8.02 16.60 -1.26
CA LEU A 329 -6.61 17.02 -1.17
C LEU A 329 -6.34 17.84 0.10
N ASP A 330 -7.22 18.80 0.42
CA ASP A 330 -7.09 19.66 1.61
C ASP A 330 -7.05 18.83 2.90
N PHE A 331 -7.92 17.82 3.03
CA PHE A 331 -7.90 16.91 4.17
C PHE A 331 -6.56 16.18 4.29
N LEU A 332 -6.05 15.64 3.18
CA LEU A 332 -4.77 14.91 3.17
C LEU A 332 -3.58 15.81 3.51
N GLN A 333 -3.58 17.06 3.03
CA GLN A 333 -2.56 18.05 3.39
C GLN A 333 -2.60 18.37 4.89
N ILE A 334 -3.79 18.58 5.46
CA ILE A 334 -3.94 18.79 6.91
C ILE A 334 -3.46 17.57 7.69
N MET A 335 -3.84 16.35 7.30
CA MET A 335 -3.37 15.12 7.94
C MET A 335 -1.85 14.96 7.88
N GLN A 336 -1.25 15.33 6.75
CA GLN A 336 0.19 15.35 6.58
C GLN A 336 0.86 16.36 7.51
N GLU A 337 0.38 17.60 7.57
CA GLU A 337 0.88 18.64 8.48
C GLU A 337 0.88 18.15 9.95
N ILE A 338 -0.26 17.57 10.38
CA ILE A 338 -0.42 16.99 11.72
C ILE A 338 0.60 15.87 11.95
N THR A 339 0.72 14.95 11.00
CA THR A 339 1.64 13.81 11.08
C THR A 339 3.08 14.28 11.19
N HIS A 340 3.52 15.23 10.37
CA HIS A 340 4.87 15.80 10.45
C HIS A 340 5.13 16.52 11.77
N ALA A 341 4.16 17.30 12.27
CA ALA A 341 4.28 17.95 13.57
C ALA A 341 4.42 16.91 14.70
N GLN A 342 3.66 15.82 14.66
CA GLN A 342 3.78 14.69 15.57
C GLN A 342 5.17 14.02 15.47
N ARG A 343 5.70 13.81 14.25
CA ARG A 343 7.03 13.20 14.05
C ARG A 343 8.14 14.07 14.63
N ARG A 344 8.12 15.38 14.35
CA ARG A 344 9.11 16.35 14.86
C ARG A 344 9.12 16.41 16.38
N LYS A 345 7.94 16.54 17.00
CA LYS A 345 7.80 16.55 18.47
C LYS A 345 8.41 15.31 19.12
N ASN A 346 8.23 14.14 18.50
CA ASN A 346 8.78 12.88 19.01
C ASN A 346 10.31 12.76 18.85
N LEU A 347 10.90 13.38 17.82
CA LEU A 347 12.36 13.39 17.61
C LEU A 347 13.06 14.40 18.54
N GLU A 348 12.46 15.58 18.71
CA GLU A 348 13.03 16.68 19.50
C GLU A 348 12.86 16.45 21.01
N GLY A 349 12.07 15.46 21.43
CA GLY A 349 11.80 15.16 22.84
C GLY A 349 11.14 16.32 23.59
N SER A 350 10.62 17.32 22.87
CA SER A 350 10.28 18.61 23.45
C SER A 350 8.86 18.64 24.02
N THR A 351 8.76 18.93 25.31
CA THR A 351 7.57 19.41 26.01
C THR A 351 7.41 20.93 25.81
N TYR A 352 7.20 21.40 24.58
CA TYR A 352 6.74 22.79 24.40
C TYR A 352 5.26 22.90 24.79
N ASN A 353 5.04 23.43 25.99
CA ASN A 353 3.74 23.87 26.50
C ASN A 353 3.54 25.36 26.18
N VAL A 354 3.19 25.72 24.94
CA VAL A 354 2.59 27.05 24.63
C VAL A 354 1.67 26.93 23.39
N GLU A 355 0.46 27.51 23.49
CA GLU A 355 -0.60 27.69 22.46
C GLU A 355 -1.44 26.47 22.00
N VAL A 356 -1.73 25.53 22.89
CA VAL A 356 -2.63 24.38 22.60
C VAL A 356 -4.04 24.82 22.14
N LYS A 357 -4.60 25.87 22.74
CA LYS A 357 -5.97 26.34 22.45
C LYS A 357 -6.08 27.02 21.09
N ASP A 358 -5.14 27.90 20.77
CA ASP A 358 -5.09 28.59 19.48
C ASP A 358 -4.87 27.59 18.33
N LYS A 359 -3.93 26.65 18.51
CA LYS A 359 -3.69 25.58 17.53
C LYS A 359 -4.91 24.66 17.32
N CYS A 360 -5.66 24.37 18.37
CA CYS A 360 -6.90 23.61 18.27
C CYS A 360 -7.93 24.35 17.42
N GLN A 361 -8.16 25.64 17.69
CA GLN A 361 -9.10 26.48 16.92
C GLN A 361 -8.68 26.59 15.45
N GLN A 362 -7.39 26.76 15.18
CA GLN A 362 -6.84 26.78 13.82
C GLN A 362 -7.09 25.46 13.07
N LEU A 363 -6.87 24.31 13.71
CA LEU A 363 -7.13 23.00 13.10
C LEU A 363 -8.61 22.76 12.84
N HIS A 364 -9.50 23.15 13.77
CA HIS A 364 -10.94 23.10 13.56
C HIS A 364 -11.36 23.95 12.35
N HIS A 365 -10.81 25.16 12.25
CA HIS A 365 -11.08 26.05 11.12
C HIS A 365 -10.59 25.45 9.81
N LYS A 366 -9.32 24.98 9.74
CA LYS A 366 -8.77 24.32 8.55
C LYS A 366 -9.62 23.13 8.09
N LEU A 367 -9.99 22.24 9.03
CA LEU A 367 -10.81 21.06 8.73
C LEU A 367 -12.23 21.44 8.27
N ASN A 368 -12.83 22.47 8.86
CA ASN A 368 -14.14 22.94 8.43
C ASN A 368 -14.08 23.59 7.04
N THR A 369 -13.03 24.37 6.75
CA THR A 369 -12.80 24.93 5.42
C THR A 369 -12.61 23.83 4.38
N ALA A 370 -11.79 22.82 4.66
CA ALA A 370 -11.62 21.65 3.79
C ALA A 370 -12.97 20.96 3.52
N ARG A 371 -13.75 20.71 4.58
CA ARG A 371 -15.12 20.18 4.50
C ARG A 371 -16.01 21.01 3.56
N GLU A 372 -16.04 22.33 3.73
CA GLU A 372 -16.83 23.22 2.87
C GLU A 372 -16.35 23.21 1.42
N THR A 373 -15.04 23.14 1.17
CA THR A 373 -14.47 23.02 -0.19
C THR A 373 -14.98 21.76 -0.88
N VAL A 374 -14.93 20.60 -0.19
CA VAL A 374 -15.40 19.33 -0.76
C VAL A 374 -16.88 19.40 -1.13
N LEU A 375 -17.70 19.94 -0.22
CA LEU A 375 -19.14 20.05 -0.42
C LEU A 375 -19.52 21.04 -1.53
N LYS A 376 -18.71 22.07 -1.77
CA LYS A 376 -18.88 23.00 -2.90
C LYS A 376 -18.46 22.36 -4.23
N CYS A 377 -17.33 21.66 -4.27
CA CYS A 377 -16.88 20.94 -5.48
C CYS A 377 -17.88 19.85 -5.94
N ASN A 378 -18.66 19.30 -5.01
CA ASN A 378 -19.69 18.30 -5.25
C ASN A 378 -20.79 18.74 -6.23
N GLU A 379 -21.14 20.03 -6.27
CA GLU A 379 -22.18 20.53 -7.18
C GLU A 379 -21.83 20.35 -8.67
N ALA A 380 -20.55 20.12 -8.99
CA ALA A 380 -20.06 19.93 -10.35
C ALA A 380 -19.73 18.48 -10.74
N VAL A 381 -19.49 17.57 -9.77
CA VAL A 381 -18.86 16.25 -10.02
C VAL A 381 -19.85 15.07 -9.91
N VAL A 382 -20.83 15.13 -9.01
CA VAL A 382 -21.80 14.04 -8.81
C VAL A 382 -23.06 14.34 -9.62
N ALA A 383 -23.30 13.56 -10.67
CA ALA A 383 -24.51 13.70 -11.49
C ALA A 383 -25.79 13.53 -10.65
N ASN A 384 -26.57 14.61 -10.52
CA ASN A 384 -28.02 14.78 -10.21
C ASN A 384 -28.79 13.83 -9.26
N SER A 385 -28.20 12.81 -8.64
CA SER A 385 -28.89 11.96 -7.66
C SER A 385 -28.75 12.52 -6.25
N GLY A 386 -29.89 12.80 -5.60
CA GLY A 386 -29.91 13.32 -4.22
C GLY A 386 -29.22 12.38 -3.21
N THR A 387 -29.25 11.08 -3.47
CA THR A 387 -28.63 10.03 -2.66
C THR A 387 -27.10 10.13 -2.63
N ALA A 388 -26.45 10.21 -3.80
CA ALA A 388 -24.99 10.30 -3.85
C ALA A 388 -24.46 11.60 -3.23
N LYS A 389 -25.22 12.71 -3.33
CA LYS A 389 -24.90 13.96 -2.64
C LYS A 389 -24.97 13.81 -1.12
N CYS A 390 -26.00 13.12 -0.60
CA CYS A 390 -26.15 12.84 0.82
C CYS A 390 -25.03 11.93 1.35
N ASP A 391 -24.71 10.87 0.62
CA ASP A 391 -23.66 9.93 0.99
C ASP A 391 -22.28 10.59 1.01
N LEU A 392 -21.97 11.43 0.02
CA LEU A 392 -20.74 12.21 0.04
C LEU A 392 -20.67 13.13 1.26
N GLN A 393 -21.78 13.80 1.61
CA GLN A 393 -21.82 14.64 2.80
C GLN A 393 -21.52 13.84 4.07
N ASN A 394 -22.11 12.66 4.23
CA ASN A 394 -21.82 11.76 5.34
C ASN A 394 -20.33 11.39 5.39
N ILE A 395 -19.71 11.07 4.25
CA ILE A 395 -18.28 10.72 4.18
C ILE A 395 -17.40 11.91 4.56
N VAL A 396 -17.70 13.09 4.04
CA VAL A 396 -16.95 14.32 4.39
C VAL A 396 -17.05 14.61 5.88
N ASP A 397 -18.24 14.44 6.47
CA ASP A 397 -18.45 14.60 7.90
C ASP A 397 -17.65 13.54 8.70
N MET A 398 -17.58 12.30 8.23
CA MET A 398 -16.72 11.26 8.83
C MET A 398 -15.24 11.66 8.81
N PHE A 399 -14.73 12.16 7.66
CA PHE A 399 -13.35 12.64 7.55
C PHE A 399 -13.07 13.86 8.44
N TYR A 400 -14.03 14.77 8.56
CA TYR A 400 -13.96 15.92 9.46
C TYR A 400 -13.80 15.48 10.92
N HIS A 401 -14.69 14.63 11.42
CA HIS A 401 -14.63 14.13 12.80
C HIS A 401 -13.39 13.27 13.06
N ALA A 402 -13.01 12.41 12.11
CA ALA A 402 -11.78 11.62 12.21
C ALA A 402 -10.54 12.54 12.24
N GLY A 403 -10.53 13.61 11.45
CA GLY A 403 -9.48 14.63 11.47
C GLY A 403 -9.36 15.33 12.83
N LEU A 404 -10.48 15.64 13.49
CA LEU A 404 -10.49 16.23 14.83
C LEU A 404 -9.90 15.26 15.88
N ILE A 405 -10.34 14.00 15.86
CA ILE A 405 -9.82 12.96 16.77
C ILE A 405 -8.32 12.75 16.53
N TYR A 406 -7.91 12.59 15.27
CA TYR A 406 -6.50 12.38 14.91
C TYR A 406 -5.63 13.57 15.32
N SER A 407 -6.10 14.81 15.10
CA SER A 407 -5.42 16.04 15.54
C SER A 407 -5.20 16.03 17.05
N HIS A 408 -6.23 15.68 17.81
CA HIS A 408 -6.16 15.61 19.27
C HIS A 408 -5.13 14.57 19.74
N GLN A 409 -5.21 13.36 19.22
CA GLN A 409 -4.34 12.24 19.60
C GLN A 409 -2.89 12.49 19.18
N ALA A 410 -2.65 12.87 17.91
CA ALA A 410 -1.31 13.04 17.37
C ALA A 410 -0.57 14.22 17.99
N LEU A 411 -1.26 15.32 18.31
CA LEU A 411 -0.61 16.51 18.88
C LEU A 411 -0.69 16.58 20.41
N MET A 412 -1.43 15.65 21.05
CA MET A 412 -1.70 15.63 22.48
C MET A 412 -2.40 16.91 22.96
N LEU A 413 -3.45 17.33 22.25
CA LEU A 413 -4.23 18.52 22.60
C LEU A 413 -5.08 18.22 23.85
N GLN A 414 -5.11 19.09 24.85
CA GLN A 414 -5.90 18.84 26.07
C GLN A 414 -7.28 19.53 26.07
N CYS A 415 -7.52 20.49 25.17
CA CYS A 415 -8.68 21.38 25.22
C CYS A 415 -10.00 20.76 24.76
N CYS A 416 -10.00 19.53 24.24
CA CYS A 416 -11.16 18.93 23.58
C CYS A 416 -11.34 17.43 23.90
N SER A 417 -10.80 16.95 25.02
CA SER A 417 -10.91 15.54 25.43
C SER A 417 -12.37 15.10 25.60
N ASP A 418 -13.22 15.96 26.16
CA ASP A 418 -14.64 15.67 26.41
C ASP A 418 -15.46 15.54 25.11
N ALA A 419 -14.94 16.04 23.98
CA ALA A 419 -15.61 15.98 22.69
C ALA A 419 -15.31 14.70 21.90
N LEU A 420 -14.28 13.93 22.28
CA LEU A 420 -13.86 12.72 21.56
C LEU A 420 -14.98 11.66 21.42
N PRO A 421 -15.77 11.35 22.48
CA PRO A 421 -16.85 10.38 22.35
C PRO A 421 -17.93 10.84 21.35
N THR A 422 -18.26 12.13 21.37
CA THR A 422 -19.23 12.73 20.44
C THR A 422 -18.75 12.63 18.99
N TRP A 423 -17.49 12.97 18.72
CA TRP A 423 -16.94 12.86 17.36
C TRP A 423 -16.87 11.42 16.87
N ARG A 424 -16.53 10.46 17.74
CA ARG A 424 -16.59 9.03 17.42
C ARG A 424 -18.02 8.60 17.05
N ASP A 425 -18.99 9.02 17.85
CA ASP A 425 -20.39 8.64 17.66
C ASP A 425 -20.97 9.25 16.39
N GLU A 426 -20.56 10.47 16.03
CA GLU A 426 -20.86 11.06 14.72
C GLU A 426 -20.30 10.21 13.58
N ILE A 427 -19.03 9.77 13.62
CA ILE A 427 -18.46 8.91 12.55
C ILE A 427 -19.30 7.64 12.35
N LEU A 428 -19.66 6.97 13.45
CA LEU A 428 -20.44 5.73 13.40
C LEU A 428 -21.86 5.98 12.88
N SER A 429 -22.49 7.07 13.32
CA SER A 429 -23.83 7.50 12.90
C SER A 429 -23.87 7.86 11.41
N ARG A 430 -22.90 8.64 10.92
CA ARG A 430 -22.81 9.02 9.49
C ARG A 430 -22.66 7.80 8.58
N PHE A 431 -21.94 6.76 9.03
CA PHE A 431 -21.87 5.50 8.30
C PHE A 431 -23.26 4.85 8.18
N ASP A 432 -24.06 4.85 9.24
CA ASP A 432 -25.41 4.26 9.23
C ASP A 432 -26.38 4.99 8.28
N PHE A 433 -26.10 6.25 7.96
CA PHE A 433 -26.88 7.05 7.01
C PHE A 433 -26.43 6.91 5.54
N LEU A 434 -25.40 6.10 5.25
CA LEU A 434 -24.97 5.84 3.87
C LEU A 434 -25.96 4.92 3.15
N ASN A 435 -26.41 5.34 1.97
CA ASN A 435 -27.35 4.60 1.14
C ASN A 435 -26.61 3.64 0.19
N GLU A 436 -25.52 4.10 -0.42
CA GLU A 436 -24.74 3.39 -1.44
C GLU A 436 -23.31 3.15 -0.96
N VAL A 437 -23.18 2.43 0.17
CA VAL A 437 -21.88 2.14 0.83
C VAL A 437 -20.85 1.55 -0.15
N ASP A 438 -21.30 0.71 -1.09
CA ASP A 438 -20.44 0.04 -2.07
C ASP A 438 -19.72 1.01 -3.02
N LYS A 439 -20.27 2.20 -3.30
CA LYS A 439 -19.66 3.21 -4.18
C LYS A 439 -18.51 3.97 -3.52
N PHE A 440 -18.49 4.00 -2.19
CA PHE A 440 -17.54 4.81 -1.41
C PHE A 440 -16.68 4.00 -0.42
N CYS A 441 -16.91 2.69 -0.34
CA CYS A 441 -16.28 1.80 0.64
C CYS A 441 -14.75 1.91 0.70
N GLN A 442 -14.08 2.20 -0.42
CA GLN A 442 -12.62 2.42 -0.46
C GLN A 442 -12.11 3.59 0.40
N ASN A 443 -13.00 4.49 0.87
CA ASN A 443 -12.63 5.67 1.66
C ASN A 443 -12.99 5.54 3.15
N LEU A 444 -13.66 4.47 3.57
CA LEU A 444 -14.29 4.41 4.90
C LEU A 444 -13.39 3.80 5.98
N VAL A 445 -12.31 3.10 5.62
CA VAL A 445 -11.49 2.37 6.60
C VAL A 445 -10.76 3.34 7.53
N TRP A 446 -10.21 4.44 7.01
CA TRP A 446 -9.49 5.40 7.86
C TRP A 446 -10.36 6.09 8.91
N PRO A 447 -11.53 6.68 8.59
CA PRO A 447 -12.41 7.24 9.62
C PRO A 447 -12.86 6.19 10.65
N LEU A 448 -13.17 4.96 10.22
CA LEU A 448 -13.58 3.87 11.11
C LEU A 448 -12.43 3.42 12.02
N PHE A 449 -11.20 3.37 11.52
CA PHE A 449 -10.02 3.10 12.34
C PHE A 449 -9.88 4.13 13.45
N ILE A 450 -9.94 5.42 13.10
CA ILE A 450 -9.83 6.51 14.08
C ILE A 450 -10.95 6.43 15.12
N ALA A 451 -12.20 6.17 14.71
CA ALA A 451 -13.30 5.91 15.65
C ALA A 451 -13.02 4.70 16.57
N GLY A 452 -12.45 3.63 16.01
CA GLY A 452 -12.03 2.43 16.76
C GLY A 452 -11.00 2.71 17.85
N THR A 453 -10.08 3.65 17.62
CA THR A 453 -9.10 4.06 18.65
C THR A 453 -9.76 4.76 19.85
N GLN A 454 -11.01 5.23 19.72
CA GLN A 454 -11.82 5.85 20.78
C GLN A 454 -12.85 4.87 21.39
N ALA A 455 -12.81 3.59 21.02
CA ALA A 455 -13.74 2.57 21.49
C ALA A 455 -13.18 1.68 22.63
N CYS A 456 -11.97 1.96 23.15
CA CYS A 456 -11.29 1.08 24.11
C CYS A 456 -12.09 0.74 25.37
N ALA A 457 -12.97 1.65 25.83
CA ALA A 457 -13.78 1.47 27.04
C ALA A 457 -15.23 1.04 26.77
N ASP A 458 -15.63 0.82 25.51
CA ASP A 458 -17.03 0.62 25.13
C ASP A 458 -17.17 -0.56 24.16
N GLY A 459 -17.59 -1.72 24.69
CA GLY A 459 -17.72 -2.97 23.93
C GLY A 459 -18.75 -2.92 22.80
N ASP A 460 -19.79 -2.11 22.93
CA ASP A 460 -20.78 -1.95 21.86
C ASP A 460 -20.20 -1.13 20.70
N LYS A 461 -19.39 -0.11 21.00
CA LYS A 461 -18.67 0.66 19.98
C LYS A 461 -17.57 -0.17 19.32
N GLN A 462 -16.88 -1.04 20.06
CA GLN A 462 -15.92 -1.99 19.48
C GLN A 462 -16.60 -2.90 18.45
N ARG A 463 -17.74 -3.50 18.81
CA ARG A 463 -18.54 -4.32 17.91
C ARG A 463 -19.04 -3.55 16.70
N ALA A 464 -19.52 -2.31 16.89
CA ALA A 464 -19.97 -1.47 15.79
C ALA A 464 -18.84 -1.16 14.80
N VAL A 465 -17.65 -0.81 15.28
CA VAL A 465 -16.46 -0.59 14.44
C VAL A 465 -16.08 -1.87 13.70
N GLU A 466 -16.06 -3.01 14.38
CA GLU A 466 -15.72 -4.29 13.76
C GLU A 466 -16.65 -4.62 12.58
N VAL A 467 -17.97 -4.54 12.80
CA VAL A 467 -18.97 -4.81 11.76
C VAL A 467 -18.79 -3.88 10.56
N LYS A 468 -18.65 -2.57 10.80
CA LYS A 468 -18.53 -1.56 9.74
C LYS A 468 -17.21 -1.71 8.95
N VAL A 469 -16.10 -2.01 9.61
CA VAL A 469 -14.81 -2.26 8.92
C VAL A 469 -14.90 -3.54 8.08
N ARG A 470 -15.47 -4.63 8.61
CA ARG A 470 -15.66 -5.87 7.84
C ARG A 470 -16.53 -5.65 6.60
N GLN A 471 -17.63 -4.91 6.74
CA GLN A 471 -18.50 -4.54 5.63
C GLN A 471 -17.72 -3.73 4.58
N THR A 472 -16.98 -2.72 5.02
CA THR A 472 -16.16 -1.85 4.15
C THR A 472 -15.10 -2.64 3.37
N VAL A 473 -14.38 -3.51 4.05
CA VAL A 473 -13.32 -4.32 3.43
C VAL A 473 -13.89 -5.32 2.43
N THR A 474 -15.02 -5.95 2.76
CA THR A 474 -15.70 -6.90 1.87
C THR A 474 -16.19 -6.23 0.58
N LEU A 475 -16.80 -5.04 0.70
CA LEU A 475 -17.31 -4.29 -0.45
C LEU A 475 -16.19 -3.72 -1.32
N SER A 476 -15.15 -3.17 -0.69
CA SER A 476 -14.04 -2.53 -1.40
C SER A 476 -13.03 -3.52 -1.95
N GLY A 477 -12.89 -4.70 -1.34
CA GLY A 477 -11.85 -5.69 -1.57
C GLY A 477 -10.44 -5.24 -1.16
N HIS A 478 -10.32 -4.19 -0.33
CA HIS A 478 -9.06 -3.78 0.28
C HIS A 478 -8.78 -4.60 1.55
N TRP A 479 -8.44 -5.88 1.36
CA TRP A 479 -8.33 -6.85 2.45
C TRP A 479 -7.26 -6.52 3.51
N ASN A 480 -6.28 -5.65 3.21
CA ASN A 480 -5.36 -5.10 4.20
C ASN A 480 -6.09 -4.38 5.36
N GLY A 481 -7.31 -3.87 5.11
CA GLY A 481 -8.14 -3.28 6.15
C GLY A 481 -8.48 -4.24 7.30
N LEU A 482 -8.36 -5.56 7.14
CA LEU A 482 -8.51 -6.49 8.27
C LEU A 482 -7.36 -6.39 9.29
N ARG A 483 -6.18 -5.95 8.88
CA ARG A 483 -5.06 -5.69 9.79
C ARG A 483 -5.35 -4.54 10.75
N VAL A 484 -6.26 -3.64 10.36
CA VAL A 484 -6.78 -2.59 11.24
C VAL A 484 -7.51 -3.22 12.42
N LEU A 485 -8.30 -4.27 12.19
CA LEU A 485 -9.00 -4.98 13.27
C LEU A 485 -8.05 -5.80 14.15
N GLU A 486 -7.01 -6.41 13.57
CA GLU A 486 -5.95 -7.04 14.37
C GLU A 486 -5.32 -6.04 15.35
N PHE A 487 -4.99 -4.84 14.86
CA PHE A 487 -4.43 -3.77 15.68
C PHE A 487 -5.40 -3.25 16.73
N LEU A 488 -6.64 -2.96 16.33
CA LEU A 488 -7.67 -2.46 17.26
C LEU A 488 -8.00 -3.48 18.35
N ASN A 489 -8.06 -4.78 18.02
CA ASN A 489 -8.25 -5.82 19.02
C ASN A 489 -7.10 -5.88 20.03
N GLU A 490 -5.85 -5.72 19.60
CA GLU A 490 -4.72 -5.61 20.54
C GLU A 490 -4.83 -4.36 21.42
N LEU A 491 -5.21 -3.22 20.83
CA LEU A 491 -5.42 -1.98 21.55
C LEU A 491 -6.52 -2.11 22.63
N TRP A 492 -7.67 -2.67 22.27
CA TRP A 492 -8.81 -2.87 23.17
C TRP A 492 -8.48 -3.85 24.31
N ASN A 493 -7.72 -4.91 24.02
CA ASN A 493 -7.32 -5.92 25.00
C ASN A 493 -6.13 -5.50 25.88
N SER A 494 -5.44 -4.41 25.55
CA SER A 494 -4.27 -3.95 26.31
C SER A 494 -4.61 -3.57 27.76
N GLY A 495 -5.88 -3.34 28.09
CA GLY A 495 -6.38 -3.13 29.46
C GLY A 495 -5.85 -1.88 30.15
N ARG A 496 -5.16 -0.99 29.42
CA ARG A 496 -4.60 0.26 29.95
C ARG A 496 -5.50 1.44 29.56
N PRO A 497 -6.28 2.00 30.51
CA PRO A 497 -7.02 3.22 30.26
C PRO A 497 -6.05 4.32 29.81
N GLY A 498 -6.33 4.94 28.67
CA GLY A 498 -5.49 6.01 28.12
C GLY A 498 -4.22 5.55 27.39
N LEU A 499 -4.11 4.28 26.98
CA LEU A 499 -3.05 3.89 26.04
C LEU A 499 -3.26 4.63 24.71
N ASP A 500 -2.34 5.54 24.40
CA ASP A 500 -2.27 6.16 23.09
C ASP A 500 -1.93 5.07 22.05
N TRP A 501 -2.74 5.00 21.00
CA TRP A 501 -2.56 4.03 19.92
C TRP A 501 -1.28 4.31 19.12
N ILE A 502 -0.78 5.55 19.12
CA ILE A 502 0.43 5.93 18.37
C ILE A 502 1.70 5.23 18.91
N PRO A 503 2.00 5.23 20.22
CA PRO A 503 3.04 4.40 20.81
C PRO A 503 2.92 2.91 20.45
N LEU A 504 1.70 2.35 20.50
CA LEU A 504 1.45 0.95 20.15
C LEU A 504 1.77 0.68 18.67
N ALA A 505 1.31 1.56 17.77
CA ALA A 505 1.58 1.48 16.34
C ALA A 505 3.08 1.56 16.03
N ARG A 506 3.87 2.34 16.80
CA ARG A 506 5.34 2.34 16.68
C ARG A 506 5.97 1.01 17.08
N VAL A 507 5.46 0.35 18.11
CA VAL A 507 5.94 -0.98 18.52
C VAL A 507 5.63 -2.02 17.44
N TRP A 508 4.43 -1.98 16.89
CA TRP A 508 4.03 -2.79 15.74
C TRP A 508 4.96 -2.60 14.55
N ALA A 509 5.19 -1.36 14.17
CA ALA A 509 6.06 -1.00 13.06
C ALA A 509 7.50 -1.52 13.24
N LYS A 510 8.07 -1.39 14.45
CA LYS A 510 9.41 -1.92 14.79
C LYS A 510 9.47 -3.45 14.75
N SER A 511 8.34 -4.11 14.99
CA SER A 511 8.22 -5.56 14.96
C SER A 511 7.98 -6.12 13.54
N GLY A 512 7.98 -5.26 12.51
CA GLY A 512 7.73 -5.65 11.13
C GLY A 512 6.25 -5.71 10.74
N ASN A 513 5.34 -5.40 11.67
CA ASN A 513 3.90 -5.34 11.42
C ASN A 513 3.52 -4.01 10.79
N LYS A 514 3.77 -3.87 9.48
CA LYS A 514 3.35 -2.70 8.69
C LYS A 514 1.93 -2.91 8.15
N PHE A 515 0.99 -2.08 8.59
CA PHE A 515 -0.34 -1.97 7.99
C PHE A 515 -0.52 -0.56 7.42
N VAL A 516 -1.39 -0.44 6.42
CA VAL A 516 -1.78 0.86 5.88
C VAL A 516 -3.28 1.01 6.03
N VAL A 517 -3.70 2.16 6.51
CA VAL A 517 -5.10 2.51 6.65
C VAL A 517 -5.43 3.51 5.56
N ILE A 518 -6.13 3.08 4.52
CA ILE A 518 -6.51 3.88 3.34
C ILE A 518 -8.00 4.10 3.34
#